data_AF-A0A7Y4UBL8-F1
#
_entry.id   AF-A0A7Y4UBL8-F1
#
_cell.length_a   1.000
_cell.length_b   1.000
_cell.length_c   1.000
_cell.angle_alpha   90.00
_cell.angle_beta   90.00
_cell.angle_gamma   90.00
#
_symmetry.space_group_name_H-M   'P 1'
#
loop_
_entity.id
_entity.type
_entity.pdbx_description
1 polymer ?
#
loop_
_entity_poly.entity_id
_entity_poly.type
_entity_poly.pdbx_seq_one_letter_code
_entity_poly.pdbx_strand_id
1 'polypeptide(L)'
;MANAQCQPIIRGAVVSAIQLANNAASMLETGHPEAARLFQFFFGHAPSRPVPWAGNRASGAIVAIRFRAVARALQSRGTLFRCNPACTVNASTCAGSECSPREPNVVELCQGFWNPPAGLHLAPQFFRGAVILHEMLHLLFTDFFHHPGHSSGDPVRRRDNAHCYEAFALRAAGHAADHVDVTACRTRPV
;
A
#
# COMPACT_ATOMS: atom_id res chain seq x y z
N MET A 1 1.37 -6.97 23.98
CA MET A 1 2.51 -7.61 23.27
C MET A 1 3.78 -6.85 23.63
N ALA A 2 4.87 -7.51 24.00
CA ALA A 2 6.13 -6.82 24.34
C ALA A 2 6.94 -6.47 23.07
N ASN A 3 7.69 -5.36 23.06
CA ASN A 3 8.47 -4.91 21.88
C ASN A 3 9.38 -5.99 21.27
N ALA A 4 9.98 -6.85 22.10
CA ALA A 4 10.84 -7.95 21.64
C ALA A 4 10.09 -9.00 20.80
N GLN A 5 8.79 -9.19 21.04
CA GLN A 5 7.95 -10.14 20.31
C GLN A 5 7.48 -9.59 18.97
N CYS A 6 7.34 -8.26 18.84
CA CYS A 6 6.94 -7.62 17.60
C CYS A 6 8.01 -7.64 16.50
N GLN A 7 9.27 -7.39 16.90
CA GLN A 7 10.34 -7.06 15.96
C GLN A 7 10.53 -8.10 14.85
N PRO A 8 10.50 -9.42 15.12
CA PRO A 8 10.57 -10.43 14.06
C PRO A 8 9.39 -10.36 13.09
N ILE A 9 8.18 -10.10 13.58
CA ILE A 9 6.96 -9.99 12.76
C ILE A 9 7.05 -8.77 11.84
N ILE A 10 7.46 -7.62 12.39
CA ILE A 10 7.65 -6.38 11.62
C ILE A 10 8.71 -6.59 10.53
N ARG A 11 9.86 -7.19 10.87
CA ARG A 11 10.91 -7.47 9.88
C ARG A 11 10.40 -8.37 8.76
N GLY A 12 9.66 -9.43 9.09
CA GLY A 12 9.03 -10.30 8.10
C GLY A 12 8.07 -9.55 7.20
N ALA A 13 7.21 -8.70 7.78
CA ALA A 13 6.26 -7.88 7.04
C ALA A 13 6.95 -6.86 6.13
N VAL A 14 8.02 -6.19 6.58
CA VAL A 14 8.83 -5.26 5.77
C VAL A 14 9.45 -5.98 4.58
N VAL A 15 10.02 -7.18 4.79
CA VAL A 15 10.57 -7.98 3.69
C VAL A 15 9.48 -8.35 2.69
N SER A 16 8.30 -8.79 3.15
CA SER A 16 7.16 -9.07 2.28
C SER A 16 6.69 -7.83 1.52
N ALA A 17 6.62 -6.65 2.15
CA ALA A 17 6.25 -5.39 1.50
C ALA A 17 7.23 -5.03 0.37
N ILE A 18 8.54 -5.16 0.62
CA ILE A 18 9.58 -4.95 -0.39
C ILE A 18 9.41 -5.91 -1.58
N GLN A 19 9.14 -7.19 -1.31
CA GLN A 19 8.92 -8.20 -2.35
C GLN A 19 7.67 -7.91 -3.18
N LEU A 20 6.55 -7.59 -2.53
CA LEU A 20 5.30 -7.21 -3.19
C LEU A 20 5.50 -6.01 -4.11
N ALA A 21 6.12 -4.94 -3.59
CA ALA A 21 6.37 -3.72 -4.35
C ALA A 21 7.32 -3.97 -5.53
N ASN A 22 8.44 -4.67 -5.32
CA ASN A 22 9.39 -4.95 -6.40
C ASN A 22 8.79 -5.87 -7.48
N ASN A 23 8.01 -6.87 -7.10
CA ASN A 23 7.33 -7.75 -8.05
C ASN A 23 6.32 -6.96 -8.90
N ALA A 24 5.45 -6.18 -8.24
CA ALA A 24 4.46 -5.34 -8.92
C ALA A 24 5.10 -4.35 -9.90
N ALA A 25 6.20 -3.70 -9.48
CA ALA A 25 6.97 -2.80 -10.35
C ALA A 25 7.57 -3.55 -11.55
N SER A 26 8.27 -4.66 -11.32
CA SER A 26 8.91 -5.45 -12.38
C SER A 26 7.90 -5.93 -13.41
N MET A 27 6.72 -6.40 -12.99
CA MET A 27 5.68 -6.84 -13.92
C MET A 27 5.15 -5.69 -14.80
N LEU A 28 5.03 -4.48 -14.24
CA LEU A 28 4.61 -3.30 -15.02
C LEU A 28 5.71 -2.83 -15.97
N GLU A 29 6.96 -2.82 -15.53
CA GLU A 29 8.12 -2.41 -16.32
C GLU A 29 8.38 -3.35 -17.50
N THR A 30 8.15 -4.66 -17.30
CA THR A 30 8.32 -5.69 -18.34
C THR A 30 7.10 -5.84 -19.25
N GLY A 31 6.01 -5.12 -18.99
CA GLY A 31 4.78 -5.22 -19.78
C GLY A 31 4.08 -6.58 -19.66
N HIS A 32 4.17 -7.23 -18.50
CA HIS A 32 3.60 -8.55 -18.28
C HIS A 32 2.07 -8.55 -18.53
N PRO A 33 1.52 -9.48 -19.36
CA PRO A 33 0.10 -9.46 -19.73
C PRO A 33 -0.86 -9.48 -18.55
N GLU A 34 -0.56 -10.31 -17.54
CA GLU A 34 -1.37 -10.37 -16.32
C GLU A 34 -1.34 -9.05 -15.53
N ALA A 35 -0.20 -8.35 -15.48
CA ALA A 35 -0.16 -7.05 -14.85
C ALA A 35 -0.99 -6.03 -15.61
N ALA A 36 -1.02 -6.05 -16.96
CA ALA A 36 -1.89 -5.18 -17.73
C ALA A 36 -3.38 -5.43 -17.43
N ARG A 37 -3.79 -6.71 -17.33
CA ARG A 37 -5.16 -7.12 -16.98
C ARG A 37 -5.55 -6.66 -15.58
N LEU A 38 -4.70 -6.93 -14.59
CA LEU A 38 -4.92 -6.49 -13.20
C LEU A 38 -4.92 -4.96 -13.10
N PHE A 39 -4.04 -4.29 -13.84
CA PHE A 39 -3.95 -2.84 -13.83
C PHE A 39 -5.24 -2.22 -14.37
N GLN A 40 -5.80 -2.74 -15.46
CA GLN A 40 -7.09 -2.29 -15.96
C GLN A 40 -8.22 -2.54 -14.96
N PHE A 41 -8.21 -3.68 -14.24
CA PHE A 41 -9.20 -3.97 -13.22
C PHE A 41 -9.16 -2.97 -12.05
N PHE A 42 -7.98 -2.71 -11.49
CA PHE A 42 -7.82 -1.85 -10.32
C PHE A 42 -7.81 -0.35 -10.65
N PHE A 43 -7.17 0.06 -11.74
CA PHE A 43 -7.01 1.46 -12.10
C PHE A 43 -7.96 1.95 -13.20
N GLY A 44 -8.69 1.04 -13.86
CA GLY A 44 -9.75 1.40 -14.81
C GLY A 44 -9.29 1.71 -16.24
N HIS A 45 -8.00 1.61 -16.53
CA HIS A 45 -7.44 1.84 -17.87
C HIS A 45 -6.19 1.01 -18.14
N ALA A 46 -5.77 0.92 -19.40
CA ALA A 46 -4.54 0.23 -19.77
C ALA A 46 -3.29 0.90 -19.18
N PRO A 47 -2.27 0.15 -18.73
CA PRO A 47 -1.05 0.73 -18.16
C PRO A 47 -0.30 1.64 -19.15
N SER A 48 -0.45 1.44 -20.46
CA SER A 48 0.13 2.29 -21.51
C SER A 48 -0.55 3.65 -21.66
N ARG A 49 -1.72 3.88 -21.04
CA ARG A 49 -2.45 5.15 -21.16
C ARG A 49 -1.55 6.31 -20.70
N PRO A 50 -1.30 7.31 -21.56
CA PRO A 50 -0.52 8.48 -21.18
C PRO A 50 -1.30 9.31 -20.15
N VAL A 51 -0.60 9.87 -19.17
CA VAL A 51 -1.20 10.79 -18.21
C VAL A 51 -0.61 12.20 -18.33
N PRO A 52 -1.40 13.22 -18.70
CA PRO A 52 -0.89 14.57 -19.02
C PRO A 52 -0.10 15.24 -17.89
N TRP A 53 -0.57 15.10 -16.65
CA TRP A 53 0.05 15.73 -15.47
C TRP A 53 1.42 15.16 -15.10
N ALA A 54 1.83 14.04 -15.70
CA ALA A 54 3.16 13.45 -15.49
C ALA A 54 4.00 13.49 -16.79
N GLY A 55 3.85 14.55 -17.59
CA GLY A 55 4.58 14.70 -18.85
C GLY A 55 4.22 13.63 -19.88
N ASN A 56 2.94 13.25 -19.95
CA ASN A 56 2.40 12.22 -20.85
C ASN A 56 3.05 10.82 -20.72
N ARG A 57 3.67 10.52 -19.58
CA ARG A 57 4.20 9.19 -19.30
C ARG A 57 3.07 8.15 -19.18
N ALA A 58 3.39 6.89 -19.49
CA ALA A 58 2.47 5.78 -19.31
C ALA A 58 2.08 5.63 -17.83
N SER A 59 0.79 5.47 -17.54
CA SER A 59 0.26 5.34 -16.19
C SER A 59 0.92 4.21 -15.40
N GLY A 60 1.15 3.05 -16.05
CA GLY A 60 1.80 1.89 -15.44
C GLY A 60 3.25 2.19 -15.02
N ALA A 61 3.98 2.97 -15.81
CA ALA A 61 5.35 3.37 -15.47
C ALA A 61 5.41 4.26 -14.22
N ILE A 62 4.42 5.13 -14.03
CA ILE A 62 4.33 5.99 -12.82
C ILE A 62 4.01 5.16 -11.59
N VAL A 63 3.08 4.20 -11.71
CA VAL A 63 2.75 3.26 -10.64
C VAL A 63 3.97 2.41 -10.27
N ALA A 64 4.72 1.90 -11.26
CA ALA A 64 5.97 1.17 -11.03
C ALA A 64 7.00 2.02 -10.26
N ILE A 65 7.17 3.30 -10.62
CA ILE A 65 8.07 4.22 -9.88
C ILE A 65 7.68 4.31 -8.40
N ARG A 66 6.38 4.41 -8.09
CA ARG A 66 5.90 4.50 -6.71
C ARG A 66 6.19 3.23 -5.93
N PHE A 67 5.94 2.06 -6.52
CA PHE A 67 6.33 0.78 -5.91
C PHE A 67 7.84 0.70 -5.67
N ARG A 68 8.66 1.11 -6.65
CA ARG A 68 10.12 1.15 -6.46
C ARG A 68 10.54 2.13 -5.35
N ALA A 69 9.84 3.26 -5.21
CA ALA A 69 10.09 4.21 -4.14
C ALA A 69 9.77 3.61 -2.76
N VAL A 70 8.64 2.93 -2.61
CA VAL A 70 8.29 2.18 -1.39
C VAL A 70 9.36 1.15 -1.05
N ALA A 71 9.74 0.30 -2.01
CA ALA A 71 10.76 -0.72 -1.79
C ALA A 71 12.11 -0.12 -1.35
N ARG A 72 12.57 0.95 -2.02
CA ARG A 72 13.81 1.64 -1.65
C ARG A 72 13.73 2.28 -0.26
N ALA A 73 12.61 2.91 0.08
CA ALA A 73 12.43 3.52 1.39
C ALA A 73 12.48 2.48 2.50
N LEU A 74 11.81 1.33 2.33
CA LEU A 74 11.83 0.22 3.28
C LEU A 74 13.20 -0.47 3.41
N GLN A 75 14.00 -0.48 2.35
CA GLN A 75 15.39 -0.97 2.38
C GLN A 75 16.35 0.01 3.07
N SER A 76 16.03 1.30 3.03
CA SER A 76 16.80 2.36 3.68
C SER A 76 16.47 2.48 5.17
N ARG A 77 17.33 3.17 5.92
CA ARG A 77 17.01 3.59 7.29
C ARG A 77 16.17 4.86 7.22
N GLY A 78 15.08 4.94 7.97
CA GLY A 78 14.33 6.20 8.08
C GLY A 78 12.87 6.08 8.53
N THR A 79 12.25 4.91 8.35
CA THR A 79 10.89 4.67 8.82
C THR A 79 10.89 3.89 10.13
N LEU A 80 10.19 4.41 11.14
CA LEU A 80 10.01 3.75 12.43
C LEU A 80 8.64 3.07 12.48
N PHE A 81 8.62 1.76 12.74
CA PHE A 81 7.40 0.99 12.98
C PHE A 81 7.21 0.79 14.48
N ARG A 82 6.10 1.29 15.03
CA ARG A 82 5.78 1.19 16.46
C ARG A 82 4.74 0.12 16.72
N CYS A 83 5.02 -0.70 17.73
CA CYS A 83 4.03 -1.63 18.26
C CYS A 83 3.02 -0.90 19.13
N ASN A 84 1.82 -0.72 18.62
CA ASN A 84 0.72 -0.21 19.43
C ASN A 84 -0.45 -1.21 19.42
N PRO A 85 -0.32 -2.36 20.10
CA PRO A 85 -1.41 -3.34 20.16
C PRO A 85 -2.62 -2.83 20.96
N ALA A 86 -2.48 -1.71 21.69
CA ALA A 86 -3.56 -1.04 22.42
C ALA A 86 -4.27 0.02 21.55
N CYS A 87 -3.81 0.24 20.32
CA CYS A 87 -4.47 1.09 19.35
C CYS A 87 -5.84 0.49 18.99
N THR A 88 -6.92 1.15 19.42
CA THR A 88 -8.31 0.70 19.29
C THR A 88 -9.02 1.19 18.03
N VAL A 89 -8.35 1.94 17.15
CA VAL A 89 -8.93 2.17 15.82
C VAL A 89 -9.09 0.81 15.15
N ASN A 90 -10.28 0.54 14.62
CA ASN A 90 -10.58 -0.69 13.85
C ASN A 90 -9.77 -0.81 12.55
N ALA A 91 -8.75 0.04 12.37
CA ALA A 91 -7.81 0.03 11.28
C ALA A 91 -6.66 -0.94 11.57
N SER A 92 -6.09 -1.51 10.51
CA SER A 92 -4.87 -2.32 10.61
C SER A 92 -3.69 -1.48 11.11
N THR A 93 -3.67 -0.22 10.76
CA THR A 93 -2.58 0.73 10.96
C THR A 93 -3.13 2.13 11.06
N CYS A 94 -2.28 3.03 11.49
CA CYS A 94 -2.47 4.45 11.31
C CYS A 94 -1.12 5.13 11.12
N ALA A 95 -1.08 6.06 10.18
CA ALA A 95 0.07 6.90 9.90
C ALA A 95 -0.31 8.38 9.99
N GLY A 96 0.65 9.22 10.38
CA GLY A 96 0.46 10.67 10.40
C GLY A 96 -0.53 11.15 11.48
N SER A 97 -1.41 12.09 11.14
CA SER A 97 -2.22 12.86 12.09
C SER A 97 -3.36 12.09 12.78
N GLU A 98 -3.65 10.85 12.37
CA GLU A 98 -4.82 10.10 12.85
C GLU A 98 -4.60 9.33 14.16
N CYS A 99 -3.37 9.11 14.62
CA CYS A 99 -3.11 8.25 15.80
C CYS A 99 -2.35 8.86 16.97
N SER A 100 -1.56 9.91 16.77
CA SER A 100 -0.85 10.66 17.82
C SER A 100 -0.02 11.76 17.17
N PRO A 101 0.53 12.76 17.90
CA PRO A 101 1.03 13.98 17.28
C PRO A 101 2.14 13.68 16.26
N ARG A 102 1.85 13.99 14.99
CA ARG A 102 2.71 14.06 13.78
C ARG A 102 4.20 13.81 14.04
N GLU A 103 4.59 12.55 14.20
CA GLU A 103 5.97 12.18 14.00
C GLU A 103 6.18 11.80 12.54
N PRO A 104 6.99 12.56 11.79
CA PRO A 104 7.27 12.22 10.40
C PRO A 104 7.96 10.86 10.33
N ASN A 105 7.63 10.07 9.31
CA ASN A 105 8.20 8.75 9.05
C ASN A 105 7.94 7.70 10.16
N VAL A 106 6.84 7.83 10.89
CA VAL A 106 6.39 6.81 11.86
C VAL A 106 5.12 6.13 11.37
N VAL A 107 5.08 4.80 11.45
CA VAL A 107 3.87 3.99 11.25
C VAL A 107 3.52 3.32 12.57
N GLU A 108 2.30 3.54 13.06
CA GLU A 108 1.78 2.82 14.22
C GLU A 108 1.00 1.59 13.77
N LEU A 109 1.40 0.42 14.28
CA LEU A 109 0.81 -0.87 13.94
C LEU A 109 -0.24 -1.23 14.98
N CYS A 110 -1.52 -1.23 14.56
CA CYS A 110 -2.70 -1.38 15.42
C CYS A 110 -3.21 -2.83 15.44
N GLN A 111 -4.30 -3.06 16.19
CA GLN A 111 -4.80 -4.42 16.46
C GLN A 111 -5.07 -5.23 15.17
N GLY A 112 -5.56 -4.60 14.10
CA GLY A 112 -5.83 -5.28 12.82
C GLY A 112 -4.57 -5.81 12.12
N PHE A 113 -3.42 -5.10 12.22
CA PHE A 113 -2.14 -5.61 11.71
C PHE A 113 -1.69 -6.87 12.46
N TRP A 114 -1.86 -6.88 13.78
CA TRP A 114 -1.45 -8.01 14.61
C TRP A 114 -2.36 -9.21 14.45
N ASN A 115 -3.66 -8.97 14.26
CA ASN A 115 -4.71 -9.97 14.15
C ASN A 115 -5.42 -9.85 12.78
N PRO A 116 -4.84 -10.42 11.71
CA PRO A 116 -5.45 -10.38 10.39
C PRO A 116 -6.90 -10.91 10.42
N PRO A 117 -7.82 -10.33 9.65
CA PRO A 117 -9.19 -10.78 9.56
C PRO A 117 -9.33 -12.28 9.29
N ALA A 118 -10.25 -12.94 10.01
CA ALA A 118 -10.58 -14.33 9.77
C ALA A 118 -11.20 -14.49 8.37
N GLY A 119 -10.90 -15.61 7.70
CA GLY A 119 -11.41 -15.89 6.35
C GLY A 119 -10.63 -15.22 5.21
N LEU A 120 -9.55 -14.48 5.51
CA LEU A 120 -8.60 -14.06 4.48
C LEU A 120 -7.95 -15.30 3.85
N HIS A 121 -8.11 -15.46 2.54
CA HIS A 121 -7.36 -16.45 1.74
C HIS A 121 -5.93 -15.97 1.46
N LEU A 122 -5.26 -15.44 2.48
CA LEU A 122 -3.95 -14.80 2.42
C LEU A 122 -3.15 -15.17 3.67
N ALA A 123 -1.90 -15.61 3.49
CA ALA A 123 -1.05 -15.90 4.64
C ALA A 123 -0.77 -14.61 5.45
N PRO A 124 -0.77 -14.66 6.80
CA PRO A 124 -0.60 -13.48 7.65
C PRO A 124 0.61 -12.60 7.31
N GLN A 125 1.72 -13.18 6.85
CA GLN A 125 2.90 -12.40 6.48
C GLN A 125 2.64 -11.47 5.28
N PHE A 126 1.88 -11.92 4.29
CA PHE A 126 1.59 -11.13 3.09
C PHE A 126 0.53 -10.08 3.35
N PHE A 127 -0.46 -10.38 4.21
CA PHE A 127 -1.40 -9.36 4.71
C PHE A 127 -0.64 -8.21 5.38
N ARG A 128 0.23 -8.53 6.35
CA ARG A 128 1.03 -7.51 7.05
C ARG A 128 1.97 -6.75 6.11
N GLY A 129 2.56 -7.44 5.14
CA GLY A 129 3.38 -6.79 4.11
C GLY A 129 2.59 -5.84 3.22
N ALA A 130 1.36 -6.21 2.86
CA ALA A 130 0.45 -5.37 2.08
C ALA A 130 0.05 -4.11 2.85
N VAL A 131 -0.28 -4.25 4.13
CA VAL A 131 -0.54 -3.12 5.04
C VAL A 131 0.68 -2.20 5.15
N ILE A 132 1.90 -2.72 5.32
CA ILE A 132 3.10 -1.87 5.34
C ILE A 132 3.29 -1.14 4.01
N LEU A 133 3.07 -1.81 2.87
CA LEU A 133 3.15 -1.19 1.56
C LEU A 133 2.15 -0.02 1.45
N HIS A 134 0.91 -0.22 1.92
CA HIS A 134 -0.14 0.79 1.95
C HIS A 134 0.30 2.04 2.72
N GLU A 135 0.74 1.87 3.96
CA GLU A 135 1.15 2.99 4.81
C GLU A 135 2.36 3.74 4.24
N MET A 136 3.29 3.02 3.63
CA MET A 136 4.45 3.65 2.98
C MET A 136 4.05 4.51 1.79
N LEU A 137 2.93 4.21 1.09
CA LEU A 137 2.42 5.10 0.03
C LEU A 137 1.95 6.43 0.63
N HIS A 138 1.18 6.38 1.73
CA HIS A 138 0.76 7.59 2.45
C HIS A 138 1.94 8.42 2.97
N LEU A 139 2.95 7.75 3.54
CA LEU A 139 4.15 8.44 4.04
C LEU A 139 4.99 9.10 2.93
N LEU A 140 5.19 8.41 1.80
CA LEU A 140 6.06 8.92 0.73
C LEU A 140 5.38 9.92 -0.21
N PHE A 141 4.06 9.86 -0.33
CA PHE A 141 3.30 10.72 -1.23
C PHE A 141 2.06 11.28 -0.56
N THR A 142 2.25 11.95 0.58
CA THR A 142 1.17 12.46 1.46
C THR A 142 0.15 13.34 0.73
N ASP A 143 0.60 14.21 -0.18
CA ASP A 143 -0.32 15.06 -0.96
C ASP A 143 -1.09 14.28 -2.06
N PHE A 144 -0.67 13.05 -2.34
CA PHE A 144 -1.24 12.23 -3.41
C PHE A 144 -2.10 11.07 -2.89
N PHE A 145 -1.65 10.36 -1.85
CA PHE A 145 -2.44 9.35 -1.17
C PHE A 145 -2.93 9.93 0.15
N HIS A 146 -4.22 10.23 0.22
CA HIS A 146 -4.87 10.74 1.42
C HIS A 146 -6.27 10.15 1.52
N HIS A 147 -6.86 10.21 2.71
CA HIS A 147 -8.26 9.87 2.94
C HIS A 147 -9.16 11.07 2.61
N PRO A 148 -10.48 10.85 2.39
CA PRO A 148 -11.43 11.95 2.29
C PRO A 148 -11.33 12.91 3.49
N GLY A 149 -11.39 14.22 3.24
CA GLY A 149 -11.25 15.28 4.24
C GLY A 149 -9.83 15.84 4.40
N HIS A 150 -8.85 15.43 3.59
CA HIS A 150 -7.48 15.96 3.66
C HIS A 150 -7.40 17.40 3.12
N SER A 151 -6.49 18.22 3.67
CA SER A 151 -6.37 19.64 3.31
C SER A 151 -5.92 19.89 1.87
N SER A 152 -5.33 18.88 1.21
CA SER A 152 -4.98 18.94 -0.21
C SER A 152 -6.15 18.61 -1.16
N GLY A 153 -7.34 18.35 -0.62
CA GLY A 153 -8.54 17.95 -1.36
C GLY A 153 -8.93 16.49 -1.10
N ASP A 154 -10.09 16.09 -1.63
CA ASP A 154 -10.51 14.69 -1.61
C ASP A 154 -9.86 13.90 -2.74
N PRO A 155 -9.47 12.64 -2.50
CA PRO A 155 -8.85 11.81 -3.50
C PRO A 155 -9.93 11.31 -4.49
N VAL A 156 -9.83 11.73 -5.75
CA VAL A 156 -10.95 11.66 -6.71
C VAL A 156 -10.92 10.39 -7.57
N ARG A 157 -9.79 9.67 -7.66
CA ARG A 157 -9.60 8.62 -8.68
C ARG A 157 -8.92 7.37 -8.16
N ARG A 158 -9.20 6.20 -8.71
CA ARG A 158 -8.53 4.95 -8.28
C ARG A 158 -6.98 5.01 -8.24
N ARG A 159 -6.37 5.84 -9.10
CA ARG A 159 -4.91 6.04 -9.13
C ARG A 159 -4.31 6.74 -7.92
N ASP A 160 -5.12 7.44 -7.11
CA ASP A 160 -4.75 8.14 -5.86
C ASP A 160 -5.22 7.39 -4.61
N ASN A 161 -5.61 6.12 -4.76
CA ASN A 161 -6.10 5.27 -3.69
C ASN A 161 -5.06 4.19 -3.33
N ALA A 162 -4.50 4.25 -2.12
CA ALA A 162 -3.51 3.28 -1.65
C ALA A 162 -4.06 1.84 -1.65
N HIS A 163 -5.36 1.64 -1.38
CA HIS A 163 -6.02 0.33 -1.47
C HIS A 163 -5.92 -0.30 -2.87
N CYS A 164 -5.93 0.52 -3.94
CA CYS A 164 -5.75 0.00 -5.30
C CYS A 164 -4.34 -0.53 -5.54
N TYR A 165 -3.32 0.10 -4.94
CA TYR A 165 -1.93 -0.33 -5.07
C TYR A 165 -1.68 -1.58 -4.25
N GLU A 166 -2.21 -1.63 -3.03
CA GLU A 166 -2.16 -2.79 -2.16
C GLU A 166 -2.78 -4.03 -2.83
N ALA A 167 -4.04 -3.90 -3.26
CA ALA A 167 -4.74 -4.99 -3.94
C ALA A 167 -4.05 -5.40 -5.24
N PHE A 168 -3.55 -4.43 -6.03
CA PHE A 168 -2.78 -4.73 -7.24
C PHE A 168 -1.50 -5.53 -6.91
N ALA A 169 -0.72 -5.09 -5.91
CA ALA A 169 0.54 -5.73 -5.56
C ALA A 169 0.35 -7.17 -5.06
N LEU A 170 -0.68 -7.41 -4.24
CA LEU A 170 -1.05 -8.76 -3.80
C LEU A 170 -1.41 -9.67 -4.98
N ARG A 171 -2.28 -9.20 -5.88
CA ARG A 171 -2.70 -9.99 -7.06
C ARG A 171 -1.55 -10.22 -8.04
N ALA A 172 -0.69 -9.22 -8.23
CA ALA A 172 0.51 -9.34 -9.07
C ALA A 172 1.49 -10.40 -8.53
N ALA A 173 1.56 -10.57 -7.21
CA ALA A 173 2.35 -11.63 -6.57
C ALA A 173 1.64 -13.01 -6.53
N GLY A 174 0.46 -13.15 -7.14
CA GLY A 174 -0.29 -14.40 -7.16
C GLY A 174 -1.03 -14.71 -5.85
N HIS A 175 -1.16 -13.73 -4.96
CA HIS A 175 -1.93 -13.88 -3.73
C HIS A 175 -3.37 -13.40 -3.89
N ALA A 176 -4.26 -13.79 -2.98
CA ALA A 176 -5.57 -13.14 -2.86
C ALA A 176 -5.38 -11.70 -2.37
N ALA A 177 -6.21 -10.78 -2.88
CA ALA A 177 -6.33 -9.43 -2.31
C ALA A 177 -7.41 -9.43 -1.24
N ASP A 178 -7.27 -8.57 -0.22
CA ASP A 178 -8.34 -8.35 0.74
C ASP A 178 -9.58 -7.77 0.03
N HIS A 179 -10.73 -8.39 0.26
CA HIS A 179 -12.00 -7.92 -0.27
C HIS A 179 -12.34 -6.48 0.16
N VAL A 180 -11.90 -6.06 1.35
CA VAL A 180 -12.08 -4.69 1.84
C VAL A 180 -11.31 -3.72 0.94
N ASP A 181 -10.03 -4.00 0.66
CA ASP A 181 -9.21 -3.16 -0.21
C ASP A 181 -9.72 -3.15 -1.66
N VAL A 182 -10.16 -4.30 -2.18
CA VAL A 182 -10.76 -4.37 -3.51
C VAL A 182 -12.01 -3.50 -3.58
N THR A 183 -12.85 -3.55 -2.54
CA THR A 183 -14.07 -2.73 -2.46
C THR A 183 -13.71 -1.25 -2.35
N ALA A 184 -12.84 -0.89 -1.41
CA ALA A 184 -12.37 0.47 -1.17
C ALA A 184 -11.64 1.07 -2.40
N CYS A 185 -10.91 0.26 -3.15
CA CYS A 185 -10.33 0.67 -4.43
C CYS A 185 -11.42 1.06 -5.44
N ARG A 186 -12.51 0.29 -5.50
CA ARG A 186 -13.55 0.43 -6.52
C ARG A 186 -14.63 1.46 -6.19
N THR A 187 -14.71 1.94 -4.96
CA THR A 187 -15.66 3.02 -4.59
C THR A 187 -15.33 4.36 -5.24
N ARG A 188 -14.17 4.50 -5.88
CA ARG A 188 -13.75 5.71 -6.60
C ARG A 188 -13.92 5.60 -8.12
N PRO A 189 -14.25 6.73 -8.80
CA PRO A 189 -14.18 6.84 -10.26
C PRO A 189 -12.78 6.49 -10.81
N VAL A 190 -12.73 6.10 -12.09
CA VAL A 190 -11.50 5.76 -12.80
C VAL A 190 -10.72 7.01 -13.27
#